data_AF-A0A2I1DVY8-F1
#
_entry.id   AF-A0A2I1DVY8-F1
#
_cell.length_a   1.000
_cell.length_b   1.000
_cell.length_c   1.000
_cell.angle_alpha   90.00
_cell.angle_beta   90.00
_cell.angle_gamma   90.00
#
_symmetry.space_group_name_H-M   'P 1'
#
loop_
_entity.id
_entity.type
_entity.pdbx_description
1 polymer ?
#
loop_
_entity_poly.entity_id
_entity_poly.type
_entity_poly.pdbx_seq_one_letter_code
_entity_poly.pdbx_strand_id
1 'polypeptide(L)'
;KKYPVFSYDRDRIYDLFEKYEAKKARNGHYDSIDRTLAILRIANKKALGGPRIHEVYIDECQDNQIVDLTLVLKVFDRVNNIFLAGDIAQCIARGSSFRFEDLHALMYKWERTRDKINRSNININPNRFELDINYRSHNGILQLASSVIDLIQHFFPNSIDKLSRERSKVGGPRPILFDG
;
A
#
# COMPACT_ATOMS: atom_id res chain seq x y z
N LYS A 1 -7.41 -3.39 15.54
CA LYS A 1 -8.31 -2.34 14.96
C LYS A 1 -7.73 -1.95 13.60
N LYS A 2 -8.52 -1.96 12.51
CA LYS A 2 -8.02 -1.85 11.13
C LYS A 2 -7.34 -0.51 10.78
N TYR A 3 -7.72 0.59 11.45
CA TYR A 3 -7.06 1.89 11.31
C TYR A 3 -6.95 2.57 12.70
N PRO A 4 -5.79 2.50 13.37
CA PRO A 4 -5.59 3.05 14.71
C PRO A 4 -5.44 4.58 14.71
N VAL A 5 -5.03 5.17 13.58
CA VAL A 5 -4.74 6.60 13.40
C VAL A 5 -5.94 7.51 13.75
N PHE A 6 -7.16 7.06 13.50
CA PHE A 6 -8.38 7.85 13.73
C PHE A 6 -9.17 7.42 14.96
N SER A 7 -8.56 6.67 15.87
CA SER A 7 -9.32 6.01 16.95
C SER A 7 -10.00 6.96 17.95
N TYR A 8 -9.58 8.23 18.02
CA TYR A 8 -10.07 9.19 19.01
C TYR A 8 -11.11 10.19 18.49
N ASP A 9 -11.37 10.28 17.17
CA ASP A 9 -12.19 11.37 16.58
C ASP A 9 -13.06 10.92 15.39
N ARG A 10 -13.45 9.64 15.38
CA ARG A 10 -14.13 9.01 14.23
C ARG A 10 -15.41 9.71 13.80
N ASP A 11 -16.25 10.06 14.77
CA ASP A 11 -17.56 10.65 14.50
C ASP A 11 -17.38 12.03 13.84
N ARG A 12 -16.45 12.84 14.37
CA ARG A 12 -16.12 14.14 13.81
C ARG A 12 -15.54 14.04 12.39
N ILE A 13 -14.67 13.06 12.15
CA ILE A 13 -14.10 12.81 10.82
C ILE A 13 -15.18 12.37 9.85
N TYR A 14 -16.10 11.51 10.29
CA TYR A 14 -17.20 11.03 9.47
C TYR A 14 -18.17 12.17 9.12
N ASP A 15 -18.54 13.01 10.10
CA ASP A 15 -19.36 14.21 9.88
C ASP A 15 -18.72 15.16 8.86
N LEU A 16 -17.39 15.32 8.90
CA LEU A 16 -16.66 16.14 7.94
C LEU A 16 -16.67 15.51 6.54
N PHE A 17 -16.51 14.18 6.46
CA PHE A 17 -16.63 13.43 5.23
C PHE A 17 -18.02 13.60 4.60
N GLU A 18 -19.11 13.47 5.36
CA GLU A 18 -20.47 13.66 4.84
C GLU A 18 -20.69 15.09 4.31
N LYS A 19 -20.19 16.10 5.02
CA LYS A 19 -20.25 17.51 4.57
C LYS A 19 -19.43 17.73 3.29
N TYR A 20 -18.27 17.09 3.17
CA TYR A 20 -17.45 17.13 1.97
C TYR A 20 -18.18 16.51 0.77
N GLU A 21 -18.73 15.30 0.93
CA GLU A 21 -19.49 14.61 -0.11
C GLU A 21 -20.72 15.41 -0.54
N ALA A 22 -21.49 15.98 0.40
CA ALA A 22 -22.64 16.82 0.10
C ALA A 22 -22.25 18.08 -0.70
N LYS A 23 -21.13 18.72 -0.34
CA LYS A 23 -20.62 19.88 -1.09
C LYS A 23 -20.14 19.48 -2.49
N LYS A 24 -19.42 18.37 -2.61
CA LYS A 24 -18.94 17.82 -3.88
C LYS A 24 -20.11 17.54 -4.83
N ALA A 25 -21.15 16.87 -4.34
CA ALA A 25 -22.37 16.57 -5.10
C ALA A 25 -23.13 17.82 -5.56
N ARG A 26 -23.35 18.81 -4.69
CA ARG A 26 -24.03 20.07 -5.05
C ARG A 26 -23.32 20.83 -6.17
N ASN A 27 -22.00 20.73 -6.25
CA ASN A 27 -21.20 21.43 -7.25
C ASN A 27 -20.95 20.58 -8.51
N GLY A 28 -21.42 19.33 -8.56
CA GLY A 28 -21.12 18.40 -9.66
C GLY A 28 -19.63 18.05 -9.77
N HIS A 29 -18.88 18.13 -8.68
CA HIS A 29 -17.46 17.81 -8.64
C HIS A 29 -17.24 16.30 -8.44
N TYR A 30 -16.05 15.83 -8.79
CA TYR A 30 -15.57 14.48 -8.48
C TYR A 30 -14.08 14.53 -8.14
N ASP A 31 -13.62 13.61 -7.30
CA ASP A 31 -12.21 13.41 -6.97
C ASP A 31 -11.65 12.11 -7.57
N SER A 32 -10.37 11.82 -7.27
CA SER A 32 -9.71 10.62 -7.76
C SER A 32 -10.37 9.33 -7.28
N ILE A 33 -10.91 9.31 -6.06
CA ILE A 33 -11.57 8.14 -5.47
C ILE A 33 -12.90 7.90 -6.16
N ASP A 34 -13.70 8.94 -6.41
CA ASP A 34 -14.97 8.84 -7.15
C ASP A 34 -14.76 8.23 -8.53
N ARG A 35 -13.71 8.67 -9.22
CA ARG A 35 -13.34 8.15 -10.54
C ARG A 35 -13.03 6.66 -10.48
N THR A 36 -12.18 6.22 -9.55
CA THR A 36 -11.83 4.81 -9.40
C THR A 36 -13.06 3.96 -9.02
N LEU A 37 -13.91 4.47 -8.12
CA LEU A 37 -15.16 3.80 -7.73
C LEU A 37 -16.13 3.67 -8.90
N ALA A 38 -16.26 4.70 -9.75
CA ALA A 38 -17.10 4.64 -10.94
C ALA A 38 -16.64 3.55 -11.91
N ILE A 39 -15.33 3.45 -12.17
CA ILE A 39 -14.74 2.40 -13.01
C ILE A 39 -14.98 1.02 -12.37
N LEU A 40 -14.73 0.87 -11.07
CA LEU A 40 -14.92 -0.39 -10.36
C LEU A 40 -16.39 -0.86 -10.41
N ARG A 41 -17.36 0.05 -10.28
CA ARG A 41 -18.80 -0.26 -10.41
C ARG A 41 -19.14 -0.80 -11.78
N ILE A 42 -18.58 -0.23 -12.85
CA ILE A 42 -18.78 -0.70 -14.23
C ILE A 42 -18.12 -2.08 -14.39
N ALA A 43 -16.89 -2.24 -13.89
CA ALA A 43 -16.14 -3.49 -13.92
C ALA A 43 -16.84 -4.65 -13.20
N ASN A 44 -17.65 -4.35 -12.19
CA ASN A 44 -18.45 -5.34 -11.49
C ASN A 44 -19.69 -5.79 -12.28
N LYS A 45 -20.22 -4.96 -13.19
CA LYS A 45 -21.39 -5.28 -14.00
C LYS A 45 -21.05 -5.91 -15.35
N LYS A 46 -19.89 -5.55 -15.90
CA LYS A 46 -19.41 -6.02 -17.20
C LYS A 46 -17.94 -6.37 -17.05
N ALA A 47 -17.53 -7.47 -17.67
CA ALA A 47 -16.11 -7.71 -17.86
C ALA A 47 -15.53 -6.48 -18.57
N LEU A 48 -14.57 -5.81 -17.91
CA LEU A 48 -13.72 -4.87 -18.61
C LEU A 48 -13.01 -5.72 -19.65
N GLY A 49 -13.38 -5.57 -20.93
CA GLY A 49 -12.80 -6.34 -22.01
C GLY A 49 -11.30 -6.36 -21.80
N GLY A 50 -10.75 -7.55 -21.52
CA GLY A 50 -9.42 -7.64 -20.94
C GLY A 50 -8.45 -6.92 -21.85
N PRO A 51 -7.66 -5.95 -21.37
CA PRO A 51 -6.52 -5.52 -22.16
C PRO A 51 -5.69 -6.78 -22.45
N ARG A 52 -4.97 -6.84 -23.58
CA ARG A 52 -4.07 -7.96 -23.91
C ARG A 52 -2.82 -7.93 -23.01
N ILE A 53 -3.02 -7.74 -21.70
CA ILE A 53 -2.02 -7.61 -20.66
C ILE A 53 -2.21 -8.81 -19.74
N HIS A 54 -1.22 -9.67 -19.74
CA HIS A 54 -1.24 -10.91 -18.97
C HIS A 54 -0.84 -10.67 -17.52
N GLU A 55 0.04 -9.70 -17.28
CA GLU A 55 0.62 -9.39 -15.97
C GLU A 55 0.84 -7.89 -15.81
N VAL A 56 0.82 -7.41 -14.57
CA VAL A 56 1.09 -6.01 -14.20
C VAL A 56 2.12 -5.95 -13.09
N TYR A 57 3.02 -4.98 -13.22
CA TYR A 57 4.07 -4.68 -12.26
C TYR A 57 3.86 -3.24 -11.80
N ILE A 58 3.65 -3.05 -10.50
CA ILE A 58 3.41 -1.73 -9.89
C ILE A 58 4.56 -1.45 -8.94
N ASP A 59 5.34 -0.45 -9.29
CA ASP A 59 6.35 0.14 -8.41
C ASP A 59 5.71 1.19 -7.51
N GLU A 60 6.36 1.53 -6.40
CA GLU A 60 5.89 2.50 -5.41
C GLU A 60 4.43 2.26 -4.97
N CYS A 61 4.07 1.00 -4.72
CA CYS A 61 2.69 0.63 -4.38
C CYS A 61 2.15 1.32 -3.12
N GLN A 62 3.03 1.83 -2.24
CA GLN A 62 2.67 2.61 -1.06
C GLN A 62 2.06 3.98 -1.37
N ASP A 63 2.29 4.52 -2.57
CA ASP A 63 1.75 5.81 -3.00
C ASP A 63 0.34 5.66 -3.60
N ASN A 64 -0.12 4.43 -3.82
CA ASN A 64 -1.44 4.13 -4.38
C ASN A 64 -2.50 4.02 -3.27
N GLN A 65 -3.74 4.42 -3.58
CA GLN A 65 -4.85 4.21 -2.66
C GLN A 65 -5.29 2.73 -2.70
N ILE A 66 -5.81 2.22 -1.58
CA ILE A 66 -6.34 0.84 -1.49
C ILE A 66 -7.42 0.57 -2.54
N VAL A 67 -8.23 1.57 -2.88
CA VAL A 67 -9.28 1.45 -3.91
C VAL A 67 -8.70 1.27 -5.32
N ASP A 68 -7.55 1.88 -5.61
CA ASP A 68 -6.88 1.75 -6.90
C ASP A 68 -6.30 0.34 -7.05
N LEU A 69 -5.66 -0.18 -5.99
CA LEU A 69 -5.17 -1.56 -5.94
C LEU A 69 -6.32 -2.58 -6.04
N THR A 70 -7.49 -2.26 -5.47
CA THR A 70 -8.71 -3.08 -5.62
C THR A 70 -9.19 -3.12 -7.07
N LEU A 71 -9.12 -2.01 -7.78
CA LEU A 71 -9.46 -1.96 -9.20
C LEU A 71 -8.46 -2.78 -10.04
N VAL A 72 -7.17 -2.72 -9.74
CA VAL A 72 -6.15 -3.56 -10.39
C VAL A 72 -6.49 -5.05 -10.19
N LEU A 73 -6.80 -5.47 -8.96
CA LEU A 73 -7.22 -6.84 -8.67
C LEU A 73 -8.48 -7.23 -9.47
N LYS A 74 -9.42 -6.31 -9.67
CA LYS A 74 -10.61 -6.53 -10.50
C LYS A 74 -10.30 -6.71 -11.98
N VAL A 75 -9.32 -5.97 -12.51
CA VAL A 75 -8.92 -6.03 -13.92
C VAL A 75 -8.18 -7.33 -14.24
N PHE A 76 -7.25 -7.74 -13.39
CA PHE A 76 -6.39 -8.89 -13.64
C PHE A 76 -6.97 -10.22 -13.12
N ASP A 77 -7.97 -10.15 -12.23
CA ASP A 77 -8.75 -11.25 -11.64
C ASP A 77 -7.93 -12.22 -10.76
N ARG A 78 -6.69 -12.55 -11.15
CA ARG A 78 -5.75 -13.38 -10.39
C ARG A 78 -4.59 -12.57 -9.84
N VAL A 79 -4.27 -12.81 -8.58
CA VAL A 79 -3.11 -12.25 -7.88
C VAL A 79 -1.78 -12.67 -8.51
N ASN A 80 -1.66 -13.87 -9.09
CA ASN A 80 -0.42 -14.31 -9.74
C ASN A 80 0.01 -13.44 -10.93
N ASN A 81 -0.93 -12.66 -11.48
CA ASN A 81 -0.67 -11.76 -12.59
C ASN A 81 -0.28 -10.36 -12.10
N ILE A 82 -0.07 -10.17 -10.80
CA ILE A 82 0.18 -8.87 -10.17
C ILE A 82 1.45 -8.96 -9.34
N PHE A 83 2.40 -8.09 -9.64
CA PHE A 83 3.60 -7.88 -8.84
C PHE A 83 3.59 -6.45 -8.29
N LEU A 84 3.79 -6.31 -6.99
CA LEU A 84 3.78 -5.03 -6.28
C LEU A 84 5.11 -4.86 -5.56
N ALA A 85 5.79 -3.74 -5.81
CA ALA A 85 7.01 -3.33 -5.14
C ALA A 85 6.80 -1.97 -4.46
N GLY A 86 7.53 -1.71 -3.40
CA GLY A 86 7.45 -0.46 -2.66
C GLY A 86 8.23 -0.47 -1.36
N ASP A 87 8.22 0.67 -0.68
CA ASP A 87 8.85 0.85 0.63
C ASP A 87 7.97 1.73 1.54
N ILE A 88 7.51 1.17 2.66
CA ILE A 88 6.66 1.90 3.62
C ILE A 88 7.44 3.00 4.32
N ALA A 89 8.74 2.82 4.56
CA ALA A 89 9.55 3.84 5.22
C ALA A 89 9.67 5.12 4.36
N GLN A 90 9.40 5.01 3.06
CA GLN A 90 9.38 6.11 2.08
C GLN A 90 7.97 6.63 1.79
N CYS A 91 6.96 6.25 2.56
CA CYS A 91 5.60 6.75 2.34
C CYS A 91 5.52 8.26 2.70
N ILE A 92 5.71 9.12 1.69
CA ILE A 92 5.61 10.59 1.78
C ILE A 92 4.16 11.05 1.56
N ALA A 93 3.27 10.17 1.09
CA ALA A 93 1.88 10.48 0.80
C ALA A 93 1.11 10.88 2.07
N ARG A 94 0.90 12.19 2.26
CA ARG A 94 0.08 12.76 3.35
C ARG A 94 -1.30 12.08 3.39
N GLY A 95 -1.58 11.36 4.47
CA GLY A 95 -2.87 10.71 4.71
C GLY A 95 -2.99 9.27 4.18
N SER A 96 -1.94 8.72 3.56
CA SER A 96 -1.87 7.29 3.24
C SER A 96 -1.38 6.52 4.46
N SER A 97 -2.26 5.80 5.16
CA SER A 97 -1.86 4.80 6.17
C SER A 97 -1.56 3.47 5.48
N PHE A 98 -0.74 3.48 4.43
CA PHE A 98 -0.43 2.28 3.67
C PHE A 98 0.38 1.31 4.52
N ARG A 99 -0.01 0.04 4.47
CA ARG A 99 0.67 -1.07 5.14
C ARG A 99 0.69 -2.26 4.20
N PHE A 100 1.83 -2.94 4.11
CA PHE A 100 1.96 -4.19 3.37
C PHE A 100 1.06 -5.26 3.97
N GLU A 101 0.81 -5.21 5.28
CA GLU A 101 -0.19 -6.08 5.93
C GLU A 101 -1.61 -5.86 5.38
N ASP A 102 -2.02 -4.60 5.16
CA ASP A 102 -3.35 -4.28 4.63
C ASP A 102 -3.46 -4.70 3.15
N LEU A 103 -2.39 -4.51 2.38
CA LEU A 103 -2.30 -4.97 1.00
C LEU A 103 -2.34 -6.49 0.90
N HIS A 104 -1.55 -7.19 1.73
CA HIS A 104 -1.55 -8.66 1.77
C HIS A 104 -2.93 -9.20 2.14
N ALA A 105 -3.57 -8.62 3.15
CA ALA A 105 -4.94 -8.99 3.56
C ALA A 105 -5.97 -8.73 2.44
N LEU A 106 -5.82 -7.64 1.67
CA LEU A 106 -6.67 -7.35 0.51
C LEU A 106 -6.53 -8.42 -0.56
N MET A 107 -5.29 -8.75 -0.96
CA MET A 107 -5.00 -9.75 -1.99
C MET A 107 -5.46 -11.15 -1.56
N TYR A 108 -5.20 -11.52 -0.30
CA TYR A 108 -5.63 -12.79 0.27
C TYR A 108 -7.16 -12.91 0.29
N LYS A 109 -7.87 -11.85 0.71
CA LYS A 109 -9.34 -11.83 0.69
C LYS A 109 -9.87 -11.94 -0.73
N TRP A 110 -9.26 -11.21 -1.68
CA TRP A 110 -9.64 -11.22 -3.09
C TRP A 110 -9.63 -12.64 -3.67
N GLU A 111 -8.50 -13.35 -3.52
CA GLU A 111 -8.34 -14.73 -3.99
C GLU A 111 -9.33 -15.71 -3.36
N ARG A 112 -9.74 -15.47 -2.11
CA ARG A 112 -10.74 -16.30 -1.43
C ARG A 112 -12.16 -16.06 -1.91
N THR A 113 -12.50 -14.84 -2.29
CA THR A 113 -13.89 -14.46 -2.63
C THR A 113 -14.19 -14.42 -4.12
N ARG A 114 -13.17 -14.43 -4.99
CA ARG A 114 -13.40 -14.44 -6.45
C ARG A 114 -14.01 -15.75 -6.92
N ASP A 115 -14.86 -15.68 -7.95
CA ASP A 115 -15.50 -16.85 -8.54
C ASP A 115 -14.45 -17.76 -9.18
N LYS A 116 -14.28 -18.97 -8.63
CA LYS A 116 -13.33 -19.97 -9.13
C LYS A 116 -13.93 -20.73 -10.31
N ILE A 117 -14.27 -20.04 -11.39
CA ILE A 117 -14.77 -20.69 -12.59
C ILE A 117 -13.62 -21.49 -13.23
N ASN A 118 -13.73 -22.83 -13.21
CA ASN A 118 -12.88 -23.80 -13.94
C ASN A 118 -11.37 -23.78 -13.67
N ARG A 119 -10.92 -23.35 -12.49
CA ARG A 119 -9.49 -23.35 -12.16
C ARG A 119 -9.30 -24.06 -10.82
N SER A 120 -8.36 -25.00 -10.82
CA SER A 120 -7.98 -25.83 -9.68
C SER A 120 -8.00 -25.04 -8.36
N ASN A 121 -8.48 -25.69 -7.31
CA ASN A 121 -8.54 -25.21 -5.92
C ASN A 121 -7.16 -24.92 -5.31
N ILE A 122 -6.26 -24.26 -6.05
CA ILE A 122 -4.98 -23.81 -5.56
C ILE A 122 -5.30 -22.66 -4.61
N ASN A 123 -5.03 -22.91 -3.33
CA ASN A 123 -5.08 -21.89 -2.30
C ASN A 123 -3.93 -20.91 -2.56
N ILE A 124 -4.18 -19.88 -3.38
CA ILE A 124 -3.18 -18.87 -3.70
C ILE A 124 -3.01 -18.00 -2.45
N ASN A 125 -1.88 -18.17 -1.78
CA ASN A 125 -1.44 -17.25 -0.75
C ASN A 125 -0.50 -16.24 -1.41
N PRO A 126 -0.80 -14.92 -1.37
CA PRO A 126 0.12 -13.92 -1.91
C PRO A 126 1.49 -14.06 -1.24
N ASN A 127 2.53 -14.24 -2.06
CA ASN A 127 3.89 -14.33 -1.56
C ASN A 127 4.40 -12.91 -1.22
N ARG A 128 5.15 -12.80 -0.12
CA ARG A 128 5.84 -11.58 0.29
C ARG A 128 7.29 -11.94 0.57
N PHE A 129 8.20 -11.13 0.03
CA PHE A 129 9.63 -11.22 0.34
C PHE A 129 10.17 -9.81 0.54
N GLU A 130 11.31 -9.72 1.22
CA GLU A 130 11.97 -8.45 1.53
C GLU A 130 13.37 -8.45 0.91
N LEU A 131 13.80 -7.28 0.46
CA LEU A 131 15.16 -7.06 -0.05
C LEU A 131 15.94 -6.29 1.02
N ASP A 132 16.80 -6.99 1.74
CA ASP A 132 17.52 -6.42 2.89
C ASP A 132 18.96 -5.98 2.59
N ILE A 133 19.42 -6.14 1.34
CA ILE A 133 20.75 -5.70 0.91
C ILE A 133 20.64 -4.36 0.16
N ASN A 134 21.18 -3.31 0.77
CA ASN A 134 21.29 -2.00 0.16
C ASN A 134 22.58 -1.90 -0.66
N TYR A 135 22.44 -1.70 -1.97
CA TYR A 135 23.56 -1.54 -2.90
C TYR A 135 23.92 -0.08 -3.19
N ARG A 136 23.15 0.89 -2.65
CA ARG A 136 23.32 2.33 -2.91
C ARG A 136 24.16 3.02 -1.84
N SER A 137 24.02 2.61 -0.57
CA SER A 137 24.63 3.25 0.58
C SER A 137 25.53 2.29 1.37
N HIS A 138 26.56 2.85 2.01
CA HIS A 138 27.43 2.10 2.92
C HIS A 138 26.79 1.91 4.30
N ASN A 139 27.31 0.95 5.07
CA ASN A 139 26.70 0.55 6.34
C ASN A 139 26.57 1.68 7.38
N GLY A 140 27.52 2.63 7.42
CA GLY A 140 27.43 3.80 8.33
C GLY A 140 26.15 4.64 8.17
N ILE A 141 25.69 4.88 6.93
CA ILE A 141 24.42 5.59 6.66
C ILE A 141 23.23 4.72 7.10
N LEU A 142 23.25 3.43 6.76
CA LEU A 142 22.17 2.50 7.09
C LEU A 142 21.99 2.32 8.60
N GLN A 143 23.09 2.31 9.36
CA GLN A 143 23.03 2.24 10.81
C GLN A 143 22.32 3.44 11.42
N LEU A 144 22.61 4.65 10.93
CA LEU A 144 21.93 5.87 11.36
C LEU A 144 20.45 5.84 10.99
N ALA A 145 20.11 5.57 9.72
CA ALA A 145 18.74 5.49 9.27
C ALA A 145 17.94 4.46 10.07
N SER A 146 18.51 3.27 10.28
CA SER A 146 17.88 2.24 11.10
C SER A 146 17.66 2.66 12.55
N SER A 147 18.55 3.45 13.15
CA SER A 147 18.35 3.96 14.52
C SER A 147 17.14 4.90 14.62
N VAL A 148 16.87 5.68 13.57
CA VAL A 148 15.66 6.53 13.50
C VAL A 148 14.41 5.66 13.34
N ILE A 149 14.46 4.64 12.49
CA ILE A 149 13.36 3.67 12.34
C ILE A 149 13.08 2.93 13.66
N ASP A 150 14.11 2.52 14.40
CA ASP A 150 13.98 1.87 15.71
C ASP A 150 13.19 2.77 16.69
N LEU A 151 13.46 4.08 16.70
CA LEU A 151 12.72 5.05 17.52
C LEU A 151 11.26 5.21 17.06
N ILE A 152 11.02 5.29 15.75
CA ILE A 152 9.65 5.37 15.21
C ILE A 152 8.86 4.13 15.60
N GLN A 153 9.43 2.94 15.46
CA GLN A 153 8.76 1.68 15.85
C GLN A 153 8.51 1.62 17.36
N HIS A 154 9.39 2.18 18.19
CA HIS A 154 9.21 2.21 19.64
C HIS A 154 8.08 3.15 20.07
N PHE A 155 8.10 4.41 19.61
CA PHE A 155 7.13 5.42 20.04
C PHE A 155 5.80 5.34 19.28
N PHE A 156 5.81 4.83 18.05
CA PHE A 156 4.65 4.71 17.18
C PHE A 156 4.53 3.29 16.60
N PRO A 157 4.33 2.26 17.44
CA PRO A 157 4.40 0.84 17.02
C PRO A 157 3.36 0.42 15.98
N ASN A 158 2.35 1.26 15.71
CA ASN A 158 1.31 1.01 14.73
C ASN A 158 1.40 1.94 13.50
N SER A 159 2.46 2.74 13.35
CA SER A 159 2.60 3.69 12.23
C SER A 159 3.28 3.09 10.99
N ILE A 160 4.15 2.10 11.17
CA ILE A 160 4.88 1.43 10.08
C ILE A 160 4.93 -0.08 10.31
N ASP A 161 5.06 -0.85 9.23
CA ASP A 161 5.27 -2.29 9.34
C ASP A 161 6.70 -2.62 9.80
N LYS A 162 6.85 -3.75 10.49
CA LYS A 162 8.17 -4.26 10.88
C LYS A 162 8.80 -4.95 9.68
N LEU A 163 9.86 -4.36 9.16
CA LEU A 163 10.68 -4.87 8.07
C LEU A 163 12.05 -5.30 8.59
N SER A 164 12.71 -6.20 7.85
CA SER A 164 14.08 -6.58 8.10
C SER A 164 15.02 -5.38 8.00
N ARG A 165 16.02 -5.29 8.87
CA ARG A 165 16.99 -4.19 8.87
C ARG A 165 17.85 -4.26 7.61
N GLU A 166 17.91 -3.16 6.88
CA GLU A 166 18.79 -3.04 5.72
C GLU A 166 20.27 -3.14 6.12
N ARG A 167 21.05 -3.81 5.28
CA ARG A 167 22.48 -3.99 5.45
C ARG A 167 23.23 -3.78 4.15
N SER A 168 24.44 -3.24 4.24
CA SER A 168 25.33 -3.06 3.09
C SER A 168 26.45 -4.10 3.10
N LYS A 169 26.90 -4.51 1.92
CA LYS A 169 28.14 -5.29 1.77
C LYS A 169 29.39 -4.43 1.97
N VAL A 170 29.25 -3.11 1.88
CA VAL A 170 30.37 -2.16 1.99
C VAL A 170 30.30 -1.46 3.35
N GLY A 171 31.41 -1.52 4.09
CA GLY A 171 31.62 -0.68 5.26
C GLY A 171 31.70 0.80 4.88
N GLY A 172 31.59 1.70 5.85
CA GLY A 172 31.77 3.13 5.58
C GLY A 172 32.06 3.92 6.84
N PRO A 173 32.39 5.21 6.70
CA PRO A 173 32.68 6.05 7.85
C PRO A 173 31.47 6.13 8.77
N ARG A 174 31.73 6.36 10.06
CA ARG A 174 30.66 6.68 10.99
C ARG A 174 30.10 8.08 10.67
N PRO A 175 28.79 8.28 10.74
CA PRO A 175 28.20 9.61 10.59
C PRO A 175 28.81 10.58 11.61
N ILE A 176 29.07 11.81 11.19
CA ILE A 176 29.51 12.90 12.05
C ILE A 176 28.41 13.95 12.12
N LEU A 177 28.23 14.55 13.30
CA LEU A 177 27.41 15.75 13.45
C LEU A 177 28.25 16.94 13.03
N PHE A 178 27.78 17.67 12.03
CA PHE A 178 28.39 18.93 11.63
C PHE A 178 27.65 20.06 12.34
N ASP A 179 28.38 20.85 13.12
CA ASP A 179 27.89 22.11 13.68
C ASP A 179 28.33 23.23 12.73
N GLY A 180 27.34 24.01 12.26
CA GLY A 180 27.49 24.97 11.15
C GLY A 180 28.14 26.28 11.55
#